data_AF-A0AAU3I592-F1
#
_entry.id   AF-A0AAU3I592-F1
#
_cell.length_a   1.000
_cell.length_b   1.000
_cell.length_c   1.000
_cell.angle_alpha   90.00
_cell.angle_beta   90.00
_cell.angle_gamma   90.00
#
_symmetry.space_group_name_H-M   'P 1'
#
loop_
_entity.id
_entity.type
_entity.pdbx_description
1 polymer ?
#
loop_
_entity_poly.entity_id
_entity_poly.type
_entity_poly.pdbx_seq_one_letter_code
_entity_poly.pdbx_strand_id
1 'polypeptide(L)'
;MSLGDEPGYGDGPRGEDGGYGGSGQTRTRLPDRPGDVYGGARRGRGSSSRSLVTVVGVVVLLIAAIAFANRGDDAASPGDSSGDKAKTSPTAASGNHPVTSKTAGIPSGFAHTAEGAQSAAANYAVALGSADMFDKARRDQILATVIAPAEVSDFEATLDEAYTPQFNKNVGLNDDGSAPQGYIFVSRTTPIGTKTTQSSDTTATVEVWCGGLLGLAGENSTNPVTSSWFTITMKLEWTGGDWKIVSHSQKDGPAPVPGDDRASSADDIAKAVEEYGGFTYAR
;
A
#
# COMPACT_ATOMS: atom_id res chain seq x y z
N MET A 1 73.25 0.30 40.89
CA MET A 1 71.96 0.31 41.60
C MET A 1 70.89 0.24 40.50
N SER A 2 70.41 -0.95 40.07
CA SER A 2 69.35 -1.80 40.66
C SER A 2 67.99 -1.09 40.72
N LEU A 3 66.84 -1.61 40.28
CA LEU A 3 66.34 -2.94 39.84
C LEU A 3 65.18 -2.69 38.84
N GLY A 4 64.90 -3.50 37.80
CA GLY A 4 64.36 -4.88 37.81
C GLY A 4 62.83 -4.83 37.57
N ASP A 5 62.12 -5.68 36.85
CA ASP A 5 62.39 -6.92 36.11
C ASP A 5 61.22 -7.14 35.09
N GLU A 6 61.56 -7.27 33.81
CA GLU A 6 61.36 -8.40 32.88
C GLU A 6 60.18 -9.44 32.97
N PRO A 7 59.97 -10.29 31.92
CA PRO A 7 58.68 -10.49 31.24
C PRO A 7 58.33 -11.99 31.03
N GLY A 8 57.48 -12.33 30.05
CA GLY A 8 57.36 -13.70 29.47
C GLY A 8 55.92 -14.02 29.02
N TYR A 9 55.52 -14.11 27.74
CA TYR A 9 55.99 -14.85 26.54
C TYR A 9 55.50 -16.31 26.45
N GLY A 10 55.01 -16.69 25.26
CA GLY A 10 54.77 -18.07 24.79
C GLY A 10 53.29 -18.34 24.50
N ASP A 11 52.78 -18.21 23.28
CA ASP A 11 53.09 -18.85 21.98
C ASP A 11 52.74 -20.34 21.89
N GLY A 12 51.86 -20.66 20.93
CA GLY A 12 51.98 -21.88 20.14
C GLY A 12 50.99 -23.03 20.38
N PRO A 13 50.81 -23.93 19.38
CA PRO A 13 49.50 -24.23 18.77
C PRO A 13 49.17 -25.73 18.73
N ARG A 14 47.97 -26.08 18.21
CA ARG A 14 47.58 -27.29 17.41
C ARG A 14 46.27 -27.94 17.88
N GLY A 15 45.55 -28.49 16.91
CA GLY A 15 44.89 -29.79 17.07
C GLY A 15 43.44 -29.84 16.64
N GLU A 16 43.21 -30.35 15.44
CA GLU A 16 41.94 -30.87 14.93
C GLU A 16 41.41 -32.06 15.76
N ASP A 17 40.13 -32.37 15.55
CA ASP A 17 39.45 -33.69 15.65
C ASP A 17 38.30 -33.80 16.66
N GLY A 18 37.17 -34.32 16.14
CA GLY A 18 36.20 -35.06 16.96
C GLY A 18 34.73 -34.71 16.74
N GLY A 19 34.13 -35.16 15.62
CA GLY A 19 32.67 -35.22 15.48
C GLY A 19 32.08 -36.43 16.23
N TYR A 20 30.89 -36.26 16.82
CA TYR A 20 29.85 -37.25 17.20
C TYR A 20 28.69 -36.37 17.77
N GLY A 21 27.43 -36.33 17.31
CA GLY A 21 26.52 -37.39 16.88
C GLY A 21 25.70 -37.90 18.07
N GLY A 22 24.44 -37.49 18.25
CA GLY A 22 23.48 -38.25 19.09
C GLY A 22 22.41 -37.49 19.90
N SER A 23 21.23 -37.34 19.30
CA SER A 23 19.86 -37.43 19.87
C SER A 23 19.57 -37.13 21.35
N GLY A 24 18.67 -36.17 21.59
CA GLY A 24 17.92 -36.02 22.85
C GLY A 24 16.58 -35.33 22.65
N GLN A 25 15.55 -36.10 22.28
CA GLN A 25 14.15 -35.67 22.23
C GLN A 25 13.64 -35.30 23.62
N THR A 26 12.96 -34.17 23.77
CA THR A 26 12.05 -33.92 24.90
C THR A 26 10.63 -33.69 24.38
N ARG A 27 9.80 -34.71 24.56
CA ARG A 27 8.35 -34.70 24.37
C ARG A 27 7.73 -34.00 25.59
N THR A 28 6.92 -32.97 25.36
CA THR A 28 5.96 -32.47 26.34
C THR A 28 4.60 -33.07 25.99
N ARG A 29 4.09 -33.98 26.83
CA ARG A 29 2.71 -34.46 26.78
C ARG A 29 1.83 -33.54 27.64
N LEU A 30 0.70 -33.14 27.08
CA LEU A 30 -0.42 -32.53 27.80
C LEU A 30 -1.42 -33.63 28.16
N PRO A 31 -2.00 -33.67 29.38
CA PRO A 31 -2.89 -34.74 29.79
C PRO A 31 -4.34 -34.57 29.29
N ASP A 32 -4.92 -35.68 28.81
CA ASP A 32 -6.35 -35.84 28.52
C ASP A 32 -7.19 -35.95 29.80
N ARG A 33 -8.43 -35.44 29.77
CA ARG A 33 -9.50 -35.84 30.70
C ARG A 33 -10.84 -36.04 29.93
N PRO A 34 -11.68 -37.04 30.30
CA PRO A 34 -12.59 -37.71 29.36
C PRO A 34 -14.09 -37.45 29.58
N GLY A 35 -14.87 -37.74 28.52
CA GLY A 35 -16.30 -38.13 28.50
C GLY A 35 -17.33 -36.99 28.52
N ASP A 36 -18.49 -37.05 27.86
CA ASP A 36 -19.14 -38.09 27.07
C ASP A 36 -20.43 -37.56 26.39
N VAL A 37 -20.70 -38.02 25.15
CA VAL A 37 -21.96 -38.63 24.67
C VAL A 37 -23.21 -37.77 24.32
N TYR A 38 -23.80 -38.13 23.16
CA TYR A 38 -25.07 -37.72 22.48
C TYR A 38 -24.95 -36.50 21.53
N GLY A 39 -25.27 -36.54 20.23
CA GLY A 39 -25.82 -37.57 19.35
C GLY A 39 -26.26 -36.93 18.01
N GLY A 40 -26.38 -37.75 16.95
CA GLY A 40 -27.46 -37.59 15.96
C GLY A 40 -27.25 -36.76 14.68
N ALA A 41 -27.17 -37.50 13.58
CA ALA A 41 -27.85 -37.28 12.29
C ALA A 41 -27.30 -36.30 11.23
N ARG A 42 -27.09 -36.89 10.04
CA ARG A 42 -26.82 -36.28 8.73
C ARG A 42 -28.00 -35.41 8.25
N ARG A 43 -27.70 -34.23 7.71
CA ARG A 43 -28.44 -33.61 6.59
C ARG A 43 -27.44 -32.88 5.69
N GLY A 44 -27.37 -33.31 4.43
CA GLY A 44 -26.75 -32.51 3.38
C GLY A 44 -27.69 -31.39 2.95
N ARG A 45 -27.15 -30.21 2.68
CA ARG A 45 -27.64 -29.32 1.61
C ARG A 45 -26.62 -28.23 1.34
N GLY A 46 -26.25 -28.11 0.07
CA GLY A 46 -25.96 -26.85 -0.59
C GLY A 46 -24.60 -26.25 -0.28
N SER A 47 -23.69 -26.42 -1.24
CA SER A 47 -22.75 -25.35 -1.56
C SER A 47 -23.54 -24.04 -1.63
N SER A 48 -23.19 -23.09 -0.77
CA SER A 48 -23.55 -21.70 -0.97
C SER A 48 -22.26 -20.96 -1.25
N SER A 49 -21.89 -20.99 -2.54
CA SER A 49 -21.17 -19.91 -3.18
C SER A 49 -21.95 -18.62 -2.97
N ARG A 50 -21.59 -17.86 -1.93
CA ARG A 50 -22.04 -16.50 -1.63
C ARG A 50 -20.85 -15.85 -0.91
N SER A 51 -20.22 -14.79 -1.36
CA SER A 51 -20.47 -13.90 -2.49
C SER A 51 -19.09 -13.45 -2.94
N LEU A 52 -18.80 -13.55 -4.23
CA LEU A 52 -17.79 -12.70 -4.84
C LEU A 52 -18.39 -11.30 -4.79
N VAL A 53 -18.20 -10.60 -3.68
CA VAL A 53 -18.30 -9.16 -3.68
C VAL A 53 -17.17 -8.74 -4.59
N THR A 54 -17.53 -8.25 -5.78
CA THR A 54 -16.67 -7.40 -6.59
C THR A 54 -16.31 -6.22 -5.71
N VAL A 55 -15.18 -6.33 -5.01
CA VAL A 55 -14.60 -5.23 -4.23
C VAL A 55 -14.02 -4.26 -5.25
N VAL A 56 -14.86 -3.36 -5.74
CA VAL A 56 -14.41 -2.09 -6.33
C VAL A 56 -14.05 -1.22 -5.14
N GLY A 57 -12.78 -1.28 -4.74
CA GLY A 57 -12.31 -0.70 -3.50
C GLY A 57 -12.13 0.80 -3.64
N VAL A 58 -12.89 1.56 -2.87
CA VAL A 58 -12.77 3.02 -2.78
C VAL A 58 -11.48 3.39 -2.06
N VAL A 59 -10.38 3.50 -2.82
CA VAL A 59 -9.03 3.82 -2.32
C VAL A 59 -9.02 5.09 -1.46
N VAL A 60 -9.80 6.10 -1.80
CA VAL A 60 -9.77 7.38 -1.06
C VAL A 60 -10.66 7.38 0.18
N LEU A 61 -11.76 6.61 0.22
CA LEU A 61 -12.51 6.40 1.46
C LEU A 61 -11.67 5.65 2.47
N LEU A 62 -10.86 4.67 2.02
CA LEU A 62 -9.96 3.95 2.91
C LEU A 62 -8.79 4.84 3.37
N ILE A 63 -8.15 5.61 2.49
CA ILE A 63 -7.12 6.60 2.91
C ILE A 63 -7.70 7.62 3.90
N ALA A 64 -8.90 8.14 3.65
CA ALA A 64 -9.58 9.05 4.58
C ALA A 64 -9.96 8.35 5.89
N ALA A 65 -10.52 7.14 5.83
CA ALA A 65 -10.85 6.35 7.01
C ALA A 65 -9.60 6.01 7.84
N ILE A 66 -8.44 5.75 7.23
CA ILE A 66 -7.16 5.52 7.92
C ILE A 66 -6.68 6.81 8.62
N ALA A 67 -6.75 7.96 7.92
CA ALA A 67 -6.42 9.25 8.52
C ALA A 67 -7.31 9.56 9.74
N PHE A 68 -8.58 9.14 9.72
CA PHE A 68 -9.49 9.25 10.86
C PHE A 68 -9.31 8.15 11.92
N ALA A 69 -8.98 6.91 11.54
CA ALA A 69 -8.77 5.79 12.46
C ALA A 69 -7.51 5.97 13.32
N ASN A 70 -6.50 6.68 12.82
CA ASN A 70 -5.35 7.12 13.61
C ASN A 70 -5.71 8.15 14.72
N ARG A 71 -7.00 8.50 14.88
CA ARG A 71 -7.51 9.37 15.96
C ARG A 71 -8.08 8.59 17.17
N GLY A 72 -8.01 7.27 17.19
CA GLY A 72 -8.26 6.43 18.37
C GLY A 72 -9.39 5.41 18.20
N ASP A 73 -9.02 4.12 18.17
CA ASP A 73 -9.47 3.05 19.07
C ASP A 73 -9.02 1.70 18.51
N ASP A 74 -8.30 0.95 19.35
CA ASP A 74 -7.71 -0.35 19.04
C ASP A 74 -8.78 -1.43 18.82
N ALA A 75 -8.66 -2.16 17.72
CA ALA A 75 -9.19 -3.50 17.61
C ALA A 75 -8.19 -4.40 16.86
N ALA A 76 -7.24 -4.95 17.61
CA ALA A 76 -6.33 -5.98 17.10
C ALA A 76 -7.10 -7.29 16.88
N SER A 77 -7.05 -7.81 15.65
CA SER A 77 -7.37 -9.22 15.36
C SER A 77 -6.08 -9.97 15.02
N PRO A 78 -5.83 -11.15 15.61
CA PRO A 78 -4.64 -11.93 15.30
C PRO A 78 -4.87 -12.72 14.01
N GLY A 79 -4.09 -12.40 12.97
CA GLY A 79 -4.02 -13.20 11.74
C GLY A 79 -2.84 -14.16 11.81
N ASP A 80 -3.12 -15.44 12.06
CA ASP A 80 -2.15 -16.52 11.89
C ASP A 80 -2.16 -16.96 10.42
N SER A 81 -0.99 -17.12 9.80
CA SER A 81 -0.86 -17.61 8.42
C SER A 81 0.55 -18.15 8.15
N SER A 82 0.74 -19.44 8.40
CA SER A 82 1.77 -20.23 7.74
C SER A 82 1.33 -20.54 6.30
N GLY A 83 2.06 -20.06 5.30
CA GLY A 83 1.81 -20.38 3.90
C GLY A 83 3.05 -20.16 3.03
N ASP A 84 3.35 -21.15 2.19
CA ASP A 84 4.54 -21.26 1.35
C ASP A 84 4.89 -19.97 0.57
N LYS A 85 6.16 -19.56 0.67
CA LYS A 85 6.69 -18.38 -0.03
C LYS A 85 6.81 -18.66 -1.53
N ALA A 86 5.85 -18.16 -2.31
CA ALA A 86 6.12 -17.81 -3.71
C ALA A 86 7.29 -16.81 -3.74
N LYS A 87 8.32 -17.09 -4.55
CA LYS A 87 9.48 -16.20 -4.71
C LYS A 87 9.01 -14.89 -5.35
N THR A 88 8.88 -13.85 -4.53
CA THR A 88 8.61 -12.48 -4.99
C THR A 88 9.94 -11.79 -5.23
N SER A 89 10.18 -11.33 -6.46
CA SER A 89 11.39 -10.56 -6.79
C SER A 89 11.21 -9.11 -6.33
N PRO A 90 12.18 -8.52 -5.59
CA PRO A 90 12.17 -7.10 -5.24
C PRO A 90 12.17 -6.19 -6.47
N THR A 91 11.70 -4.95 -6.32
CA THR A 91 11.77 -3.92 -7.35
C THR A 91 13.24 -3.60 -7.68
N ALA A 92 13.75 -4.07 -8.82
CA ALA A 92 15.07 -3.71 -9.35
C ALA A 92 14.95 -2.56 -10.38
N ALA A 93 15.97 -1.72 -10.48
CA ALA A 93 16.06 -0.72 -11.55
C ALA A 93 16.11 -1.43 -12.91
N SER A 94 15.20 -1.09 -13.82
CA SER A 94 15.01 -1.78 -15.11
C SER A 94 16.12 -1.52 -16.13
N GLY A 95 16.83 -0.40 -16.03
CA GLY A 95 17.74 0.09 -17.07
C GLY A 95 17.04 0.62 -18.33
N ASN A 96 15.70 0.67 -18.34
CA ASN A 96 14.91 1.15 -19.47
C ASN A 96 14.67 2.67 -19.38
N HIS A 97 14.42 3.30 -20.54
CA HIS A 97 14.07 4.71 -20.59
C HIS A 97 12.66 4.93 -20.02
N PRO A 98 12.49 5.93 -19.12
CA PRO A 98 11.16 6.33 -18.67
C PRO A 98 10.25 6.71 -19.82
N VAL A 99 8.95 6.42 -19.69
CA VAL A 99 7.95 6.97 -20.60
C VAL A 99 8.01 8.51 -20.56
N THR A 100 8.05 9.13 -21.74
CA THR A 100 8.04 10.61 -21.87
C THR A 100 6.65 11.13 -22.24
N SER A 101 5.77 10.27 -22.74
CA SER A 101 4.38 10.57 -23.04
C SER A 101 3.54 10.70 -21.79
N LYS A 102 2.60 11.65 -21.84
CA LYS A 102 1.58 11.86 -20.81
C LYS A 102 0.21 12.00 -21.46
N THR A 103 -0.81 11.46 -20.82
CA THR A 103 -2.22 11.69 -21.11
C THR A 103 -2.84 12.34 -19.89
N ALA A 104 -3.47 13.51 -20.03
CA ALA A 104 -4.02 14.28 -18.90
C ALA A 104 -3.00 14.53 -17.76
N GLY A 105 -1.71 14.68 -18.08
CA GLY A 105 -0.65 14.87 -17.08
C GLY A 105 -0.17 13.57 -16.40
N ILE A 106 -0.85 12.45 -16.62
CA ILE A 106 -0.48 11.12 -16.13
C ILE A 106 0.43 10.44 -17.16
N PRO A 107 1.58 9.86 -16.75
CA PRO A 107 2.43 9.10 -17.66
C PRO A 107 1.66 7.94 -18.33
N SER A 108 1.94 7.72 -19.61
CA SER A 108 1.23 6.75 -20.45
C SER A 108 2.14 6.17 -21.52
N GLY A 109 1.75 5.06 -22.14
CA GLY A 109 2.52 4.36 -23.17
C GLY A 109 3.60 3.47 -22.57
N PHE A 110 3.28 2.80 -21.47
CA PHE A 110 4.20 1.89 -20.79
C PHE A 110 4.49 0.68 -21.67
N ALA A 111 5.66 0.06 -21.51
CA ALA A 111 6.02 -1.13 -22.28
C ALA A 111 5.03 -2.28 -22.02
N HIS A 112 4.75 -3.09 -23.05
CA HIS A 112 3.92 -4.30 -22.92
C HIS A 112 4.69 -5.44 -22.24
N THR A 113 5.08 -5.22 -20.99
CA THR A 113 5.83 -6.17 -20.15
C THR A 113 5.37 -6.07 -18.69
N ALA A 114 5.78 -7.03 -17.86
CA ALA A 114 5.50 -7.01 -16.42
C ALA A 114 6.14 -5.80 -15.72
N GLU A 115 7.28 -5.30 -16.22
CA GLU A 115 7.94 -4.09 -15.76
C GLU A 115 7.13 -2.84 -16.13
N GLY A 116 6.57 -2.81 -17.34
CA GLY A 116 5.69 -1.73 -17.79
C GLY A 116 4.38 -1.70 -16.99
N ALA A 117 3.81 -2.86 -16.66
CA ALA A 117 2.64 -2.96 -15.78
C ALA A 117 2.92 -2.41 -14.38
N GLN A 118 4.10 -2.69 -13.81
CA GLN A 118 4.51 -2.13 -12.53
C GLN A 118 4.68 -0.61 -12.59
N SER A 119 5.26 -0.11 -13.68
CA SER A 119 5.45 1.33 -13.90
C SER A 119 4.12 2.06 -14.06
N ALA A 120 3.17 1.44 -14.77
CA ALA A 120 1.79 1.91 -14.88
C ALA A 120 1.11 1.96 -13.51
N ALA A 121 1.13 0.84 -12.77
CA ALA A 121 0.50 0.75 -11.44
C ALA A 121 1.03 1.81 -10.46
N ALA A 122 2.34 2.05 -10.43
CA ALA A 122 2.94 3.08 -9.58
C ALA A 122 2.41 4.49 -9.92
N ASN A 123 2.37 4.85 -11.21
CA ASN A 123 1.88 6.16 -11.63
C ASN A 123 0.36 6.31 -11.44
N TYR A 124 -0.41 5.24 -11.67
CA TYR A 124 -1.84 5.25 -11.43
C TYR A 124 -2.17 5.36 -9.94
N ALA A 125 -1.36 4.77 -9.05
CA ALA A 125 -1.51 4.95 -7.60
C ALA A 125 -1.35 6.41 -7.18
N VAL A 126 -0.41 7.14 -7.80
CA VAL A 126 -0.25 8.59 -7.57
C VAL A 126 -1.49 9.35 -8.00
N ALA A 127 -1.98 9.09 -9.22
CA ALA A 127 -3.13 9.79 -9.78
C ALA A 127 -4.40 9.54 -8.95
N LEU A 128 -4.69 8.28 -8.62
CA LEU A 128 -5.87 7.88 -7.83
C LEU A 128 -5.82 8.35 -6.36
N GLY A 129 -4.63 8.70 -5.85
CA GLY A 129 -4.45 9.24 -4.50
C GLY A 129 -4.22 10.74 -4.45
N SER A 130 -4.44 11.45 -5.56
CA SER A 130 -4.20 12.89 -5.68
C SER A 130 -5.39 13.73 -5.21
N ALA A 131 -5.13 15.00 -4.90
CA ALA A 131 -6.18 15.98 -4.59
C ALA A 131 -7.19 16.18 -5.75
N ASP A 132 -6.75 15.95 -6.99
CA ASP A 132 -7.59 16.06 -8.18
C ASP A 132 -8.77 15.07 -8.17
N MET A 133 -8.69 13.98 -7.41
CA MET A 133 -9.81 13.03 -7.27
C MET A 133 -11.03 13.63 -6.52
N PHE A 134 -10.83 14.71 -5.77
CA PHE A 134 -11.90 15.40 -5.04
C PHE A 134 -12.66 16.40 -5.90
N ASP A 135 -12.11 16.80 -7.05
CA ASP A 135 -12.81 17.56 -8.09
C ASP A 135 -13.44 16.55 -9.07
N LYS A 136 -14.76 16.60 -9.27
CA LYS A 136 -15.45 15.62 -10.12
C LYS A 136 -14.94 15.61 -11.56
N ALA A 137 -14.76 16.78 -12.18
CA ALA A 137 -14.36 16.84 -13.58
C ALA A 137 -12.95 16.29 -13.77
N ARG A 138 -12.04 16.58 -12.83
CA ARG A 138 -10.68 16.04 -12.84
C ARG A 138 -10.66 14.54 -12.52
N ARG A 139 -11.47 14.08 -11.56
CA ARG A 139 -11.64 12.66 -11.25
C ARG A 139 -12.06 11.89 -12.50
N ASP A 140 -13.10 12.33 -13.19
CA ASP A 140 -13.62 11.66 -14.39
C ASP A 140 -12.53 11.60 -15.49
N GLN A 141 -11.74 12.67 -15.65
CA GLN A 141 -10.59 12.68 -16.57
C GLN A 141 -9.47 11.70 -16.17
N ILE A 142 -9.16 11.59 -14.87
CA ILE A 142 -8.21 10.60 -14.35
C ILE A 142 -8.72 9.19 -14.66
N LEU A 143 -10.00 8.90 -14.35
CA LEU A 143 -10.60 7.58 -14.57
C LEU A 143 -10.56 7.19 -16.05
N ALA A 144 -10.98 8.08 -16.94
CA ALA A 144 -10.92 7.85 -18.39
C ALA A 144 -9.48 7.61 -18.90
N THR A 145 -8.47 8.10 -18.17
CA THR A 145 -7.06 7.92 -18.54
C THR A 145 -6.49 6.59 -18.06
N VAL A 146 -6.83 6.14 -16.85
CA VAL A 146 -6.14 5.01 -16.19
C VAL A 146 -6.97 3.73 -16.11
N ILE A 147 -8.29 3.82 -16.20
CA ILE A 147 -9.22 2.69 -16.14
C ILE A 147 -9.43 2.12 -17.55
N ALA A 148 -9.65 0.81 -17.64
CA ALA A 148 -10.00 0.14 -18.88
C ALA A 148 -11.31 0.73 -19.43
N PRO A 149 -11.43 1.05 -20.74
CA PRO A 149 -12.62 1.72 -21.27
C PRO A 149 -13.95 1.03 -20.94
N ALA A 150 -13.95 -0.29 -20.81
CA ALA A 150 -15.13 -1.07 -20.46
C ALA A 150 -15.58 -0.90 -18.99
N GLU A 151 -14.69 -0.47 -18.11
CA GLU A 151 -14.92 -0.37 -16.66
C GLU A 151 -15.14 1.08 -16.19
N VAL A 152 -14.88 2.09 -17.05
CA VAL A 152 -14.92 3.51 -16.67
C VAL A 152 -16.26 3.90 -16.04
N SER A 153 -17.39 3.52 -16.66
CA SER A 153 -18.72 3.88 -16.16
C SER A 153 -18.99 3.34 -14.75
N ASP A 154 -18.53 2.13 -14.47
CA ASP A 154 -18.75 1.45 -13.19
C ASP A 154 -17.87 2.08 -12.09
N PHE A 155 -16.65 2.49 -12.46
CA PHE A 155 -15.78 3.26 -11.59
C PHE A 155 -16.35 4.65 -11.28
N GLU A 156 -16.83 5.38 -12.28
CA GLU A 156 -17.46 6.69 -12.12
C GLU A 156 -18.67 6.61 -11.20
N ALA A 157 -19.59 5.66 -11.44
CA ALA A 157 -20.77 5.46 -10.61
C ALA A 157 -20.40 5.14 -9.15
N THR A 158 -19.46 4.22 -8.93
CA THR A 158 -19.01 3.84 -7.59
C THR A 158 -18.36 5.02 -6.86
N LEU A 159 -17.54 5.81 -7.55
CA LEU A 159 -16.84 6.94 -6.94
C LEU A 159 -17.75 8.16 -6.74
N ASP A 160 -18.76 8.36 -7.58
CA ASP A 160 -19.77 9.40 -7.35
C ASP A 160 -20.59 9.14 -6.08
N GLU A 161 -20.86 7.87 -5.75
CA GLU A 161 -21.47 7.49 -4.46
C GLU A 161 -20.54 7.69 -3.26
N ALA A 162 -19.22 7.64 -3.47
CA ALA A 162 -18.24 7.81 -2.41
C ALA A 162 -17.88 9.29 -2.14
N TYR A 163 -17.70 10.08 -3.20
CA TYR A 163 -17.27 11.48 -3.14
C TYR A 163 -18.44 12.44 -2.95
N THR A 164 -19.13 12.23 -1.83
CA THR A 164 -20.28 13.07 -1.44
C THR A 164 -19.83 14.37 -0.77
N PRO A 165 -20.69 15.40 -0.73
CA PRO A 165 -20.44 16.60 0.08
C PRO A 165 -20.17 16.28 1.57
N GLN A 166 -20.81 15.24 2.10
CA GLN A 166 -20.57 14.77 3.46
C GLN A 166 -19.15 14.21 3.63
N PHE A 167 -18.68 13.42 2.65
CA PHE A 167 -17.31 12.93 2.64
C PHE A 167 -16.29 14.07 2.56
N ASN A 168 -16.52 15.04 1.67
CA ASN A 168 -15.68 16.23 1.53
C ASN A 168 -15.59 17.00 2.86
N LYS A 169 -16.71 17.23 3.54
CA LYS A 169 -16.73 17.86 4.86
C LYS A 169 -15.94 17.09 5.91
N ASN A 170 -15.97 15.76 5.89
CA ASN A 170 -15.21 14.96 6.83
C ASN A 170 -13.71 15.25 6.69
N VAL A 171 -13.18 15.32 5.46
CA VAL A 171 -11.77 15.66 5.20
C VAL A 171 -11.47 17.17 5.25
N GLY A 172 -12.46 18.01 5.59
CA GLY A 172 -12.32 19.46 5.75
C GLY A 172 -12.52 20.30 4.49
N LEU A 173 -12.99 19.69 3.41
CA LEU A 173 -13.27 20.38 2.14
C LEU A 173 -14.68 21.00 2.12
N ASN A 174 -14.89 21.91 1.17
CA ASN A 174 -16.20 22.42 0.80
C ASN A 174 -17.04 21.32 0.12
N ASP A 175 -18.34 21.58 -0.04
CA ASP A 175 -19.28 20.60 -0.60
C ASP A 175 -18.90 20.14 -2.02
N ASP A 176 -18.24 20.99 -2.80
CA ASP A 176 -17.75 20.72 -4.15
C ASP A 176 -16.36 20.06 -4.20
N GLY A 177 -15.75 19.77 -3.05
CA GLY A 177 -14.41 19.19 -2.94
C GLY A 177 -13.28 20.20 -2.98
N SER A 178 -13.57 21.51 -3.04
CA SER A 178 -12.53 22.54 -2.98
C SER A 178 -12.02 22.75 -1.55
N ALA A 179 -10.75 23.16 -1.41
CA ALA A 179 -10.22 23.58 -0.12
C ALA A 179 -10.89 24.89 0.34
N PRO A 180 -11.15 25.07 1.65
CA PRO A 180 -11.59 26.35 2.19
C PRO A 180 -10.52 27.43 2.01
N GLN A 181 -10.93 28.70 1.97
CA GLN A 181 -10.01 29.82 1.78
C GLN A 181 -8.93 29.84 2.88
N GLY A 182 -7.67 30.01 2.48
CA GLY A 182 -6.52 30.03 3.41
C GLY A 182 -5.98 28.64 3.77
N TYR A 183 -6.53 27.57 3.20
CA TYR A 183 -6.03 26.21 3.37
C TYR A 183 -5.57 25.61 2.04
N ILE A 184 -4.53 24.80 2.13
CA ILE A 184 -4.07 23.94 1.05
C ILE A 184 -4.49 22.51 1.39
N PHE A 185 -5.32 21.92 0.54
CA PHE A 185 -5.65 20.51 0.66
C PHE A 185 -4.53 19.65 0.13
N VAL A 186 -4.06 18.74 0.98
CA VAL A 186 -3.02 17.78 0.68
C VAL A 186 -3.68 16.41 0.59
N SER A 187 -3.65 15.84 -0.61
CA SER A 187 -3.88 14.41 -0.84
C SER A 187 -2.79 13.95 -1.80
N ARG A 188 -1.82 13.20 -1.27
CA ARG A 188 -0.66 12.74 -2.04
C ARG A 188 -0.40 11.27 -1.73
N THR A 189 -0.27 10.46 -2.78
CA THR A 189 0.17 9.07 -2.67
C THR A 189 1.56 8.93 -3.28
N THR A 190 2.47 8.31 -2.53
CA THR A 190 3.86 8.10 -2.91
C THR A 190 4.16 6.60 -2.93
N PRO A 191 4.29 5.99 -4.11
CA PRO A 191 4.76 4.61 -4.24
C PRO A 191 6.18 4.45 -3.65
N ILE A 192 6.34 3.47 -2.78
CA ILE A 192 7.62 3.08 -2.16
C ILE A 192 8.20 1.84 -2.87
N GLY A 193 7.33 0.96 -3.36
CA GLY A 193 7.74 -0.21 -4.14
C GLY A 193 6.57 -0.90 -4.84
N THR A 194 6.90 -1.71 -5.85
CA THR A 194 5.94 -2.48 -6.63
C THR A 194 6.36 -3.94 -6.70
N LYS A 195 5.39 -4.86 -6.70
CA LYS A 195 5.63 -6.27 -7.04
C LYS A 195 4.51 -6.81 -7.92
N THR A 196 4.86 -7.57 -8.93
CA THR A 196 3.90 -8.34 -9.73
C THR A 196 3.58 -9.63 -8.99
N THR A 197 2.30 -9.90 -8.75
CA THR A 197 1.84 -11.15 -8.12
C THR A 197 1.29 -12.15 -9.13
N GLN A 198 0.79 -11.66 -10.27
CA GLN A 198 0.35 -12.47 -11.41
C GLN A 198 0.65 -11.73 -12.71
N SER A 199 1.02 -12.45 -13.76
CA SER A 199 1.22 -11.87 -15.09
C SER A 199 0.93 -12.88 -16.18
N SER A 200 0.37 -12.38 -17.27
CA SER A 200 0.25 -13.06 -18.57
C SER A 200 0.69 -12.10 -19.67
N ASP A 201 0.55 -12.53 -20.93
CA ASP A 201 0.84 -11.70 -22.10
C ASP A 201 -0.05 -10.47 -22.21
N THR A 202 -1.20 -10.41 -21.54
CA THR A 202 -2.16 -9.28 -21.69
C THR A 202 -2.75 -8.80 -20.37
N THR A 203 -2.40 -9.43 -19.25
CA THR A 203 -2.90 -9.06 -17.92
C THR A 203 -1.80 -9.10 -16.89
N ALA A 204 -1.92 -8.26 -15.86
CA ALA A 204 -1.03 -8.26 -14.72
C ALA A 204 -1.78 -7.93 -13.44
N THR A 205 -1.38 -8.52 -12.31
CA THR A 205 -1.78 -8.06 -10.98
C THR A 205 -0.55 -7.50 -10.29
N VAL A 206 -0.61 -6.24 -9.89
CA VAL A 206 0.51 -5.52 -9.26
C VAL A 206 0.07 -5.03 -7.89
N GLU A 207 0.88 -5.30 -6.87
CA GLU A 207 0.77 -4.65 -5.57
C GLU A 207 1.74 -3.46 -5.52
N VAL A 208 1.24 -2.32 -5.07
CA VAL A 208 1.98 -1.07 -4.87
C VAL A 208 1.93 -0.72 -3.39
N TRP A 209 3.09 -0.74 -2.72
CA TRP A 209 3.20 -0.30 -1.33
C TRP A 209 3.46 1.20 -1.30
N CYS A 210 2.64 1.95 -0.57
CA CYS A 210 2.59 3.40 -0.62
C CYS A 210 2.67 4.03 0.77
N GLY A 211 3.26 5.22 0.82
CA GLY A 211 2.97 6.22 1.83
C GLY A 211 1.93 7.21 1.30
N GLY A 212 1.05 7.71 2.17
CA GLY A 212 0.06 8.74 1.84
C GLY A 212 0.21 9.95 2.75
N LEU A 213 -0.12 11.13 2.23
CA LEU A 213 -0.35 12.35 3.01
C LEU A 213 -1.79 12.81 2.77
N LEU A 214 -2.55 13.05 3.83
CA LEU A 214 -3.91 13.56 3.76
C LEU A 214 -4.16 14.62 4.84
N GLY A 215 -4.74 15.76 4.44
CA GLY A 215 -5.26 16.78 5.36
C GLY A 215 -5.22 18.18 4.78
N LEU A 216 -5.40 19.17 5.64
CA LEU A 216 -5.35 20.60 5.33
C LEU A 216 -4.14 21.24 5.99
N ALA A 217 -3.31 21.87 5.17
CA ALA A 217 -2.27 22.79 5.62
C ALA A 217 -2.82 24.22 5.64
N GLY A 218 -2.89 24.82 6.82
CA GLY A 218 -3.29 26.20 7.04
C GLY A 218 -3.42 26.49 8.53
N GLU A 219 -3.36 27.77 8.92
CA GLU A 219 -3.50 28.18 10.31
C GLU A 219 -4.82 27.65 10.91
N ASN A 220 -4.77 27.16 12.15
CA ASN A 220 -5.93 26.64 12.89
C ASN A 220 -6.66 25.47 12.21
N SER A 221 -6.01 24.75 11.29
CA SER A 221 -6.58 23.52 10.70
C SER A 221 -6.96 22.52 11.78
N THR A 222 -8.23 22.09 11.80
CA THR A 222 -8.72 20.99 12.66
C THR A 222 -8.52 19.61 12.02
N ASN A 223 -8.00 19.59 10.78
CA ASN A 223 -7.67 18.41 10.00
C ASN A 223 -6.21 18.54 9.51
N PRO A 224 -5.21 18.49 10.41
CA PRO A 224 -3.81 18.65 10.01
C PRO A 224 -3.39 17.53 9.06
N VAL A 225 -2.36 17.79 8.26
CA VAL A 225 -1.80 16.79 7.34
C VAL A 225 -1.18 15.65 8.15
N THR A 226 -1.65 14.43 7.90
CA THR A 226 -1.16 13.20 8.52
C THR A 226 -0.59 12.25 7.48
N SER A 227 0.24 11.30 7.94
CA SER A 227 0.77 10.23 7.10
C SER A 227 0.03 8.92 7.29
N SER A 228 -0.05 8.13 6.23
CA SER A 228 -0.65 6.78 6.23
C SER A 228 0.23 5.81 5.44
N TRP A 229 0.10 4.51 5.72
CA TRP A 229 0.78 3.45 4.99
C TRP A 229 -0.23 2.42 4.53
N PHE A 230 -0.17 2.03 3.25
CA PHE A 230 -1.12 1.09 2.66
C PHE A 230 -0.53 0.38 1.45
N THR A 231 -1.18 -0.71 1.05
CA THR A 231 -0.87 -1.43 -0.19
C THR A 231 -2.09 -1.39 -1.12
N ILE A 232 -1.91 -0.92 -2.35
CA ILE A 232 -2.92 -1.00 -3.41
C ILE A 232 -2.62 -2.22 -4.28
N THR A 233 -3.60 -3.08 -4.48
CA THR A 233 -3.56 -4.16 -5.47
C THR A 233 -4.35 -3.73 -6.70
N MET A 234 -3.71 -3.68 -7.86
CA MET A 234 -4.33 -3.34 -9.13
C MET A 234 -4.31 -4.55 -10.06
N LYS A 235 -5.45 -4.91 -10.62
CA LYS A 235 -5.51 -5.77 -11.80
C LYS A 235 -5.50 -4.89 -13.04
N LEU A 236 -4.58 -5.18 -13.93
CA LEU A 236 -4.33 -4.46 -15.16
C LEU A 236 -4.59 -5.36 -16.36
N GLU A 237 -5.06 -4.76 -17.44
CA GLU A 237 -5.10 -5.35 -18.78
C GLU A 237 -4.34 -4.47 -19.77
N TRP A 238 -3.80 -5.08 -20.80
CA TRP A 238 -3.21 -4.37 -21.93
C TRP A 238 -4.28 -4.08 -22.97
N THR A 239 -4.62 -2.80 -23.15
CA THR A 239 -5.66 -2.37 -24.09
C THR A 239 -5.36 -0.98 -24.61
N GLY A 240 -5.74 -0.70 -25.87
CA GLY A 240 -5.50 0.62 -26.48
C GLY A 240 -4.03 1.03 -26.56
N GLY A 241 -3.09 0.06 -26.53
CA GLY A 241 -1.66 0.32 -26.56
C GLY A 241 -1.03 0.71 -25.23
N ASP A 242 -1.72 0.48 -24.10
CA ASP A 242 -1.20 0.77 -22.77
C ASP A 242 -1.76 -0.21 -21.71
N TRP A 243 -1.19 -0.19 -20.50
CA TRP A 243 -1.78 -0.88 -19.35
C TRP A 243 -2.93 -0.07 -18.77
N LYS A 244 -4.09 -0.68 -18.49
CA LYS A 244 -5.25 -0.03 -17.88
C LYS A 244 -5.80 -0.85 -16.71
N ILE A 245 -6.35 -0.19 -15.70
CA ILE A 245 -6.93 -0.82 -14.51
C ILE A 245 -8.31 -1.40 -14.85
N VAL A 246 -8.47 -2.69 -14.59
CA VAL A 246 -9.79 -3.36 -14.63
C VAL A 246 -10.41 -3.43 -13.25
N SER A 247 -9.61 -3.55 -12.19
CA SER A 247 -10.10 -3.46 -10.81
C SER A 247 -8.96 -3.10 -9.87
N HIS A 248 -9.28 -2.54 -8.71
CA HIS A 248 -8.31 -2.36 -7.66
C HIS A 248 -8.92 -2.51 -6.26
N SER A 249 -8.06 -2.81 -5.30
CA SER A 249 -8.39 -2.90 -3.88
C SER A 249 -7.25 -2.34 -3.04
N GLN A 250 -7.53 -1.90 -1.82
CA GLN A 250 -6.51 -1.41 -0.90
C GLN A 250 -6.60 -2.17 0.43
N LYS A 251 -5.46 -2.29 1.11
CA LYS A 251 -5.38 -2.69 2.52
C LYS A 251 -4.39 -1.81 3.27
N ASP A 252 -4.57 -1.72 4.57
CA ASP A 252 -3.67 -0.99 5.44
C ASP A 252 -2.30 -1.65 5.54
N GLY A 253 -1.29 -0.81 5.69
CA GLY A 253 0.09 -1.20 5.89
C GLY A 253 0.72 -2.02 4.74
N PRO A 254 1.86 -2.67 5.02
CA PRO A 254 2.60 -2.60 6.29
C PRO A 254 3.08 -1.17 6.59
N ALA A 255 3.00 -0.75 7.84
CA ALA A 255 3.51 0.55 8.29
C ALA A 255 4.87 0.36 8.98
N PRO A 256 5.90 1.16 8.68
CA PRO A 256 7.09 1.23 9.52
C PRO A 256 6.72 1.82 10.89
N VAL A 257 7.60 1.60 11.87
CA VAL A 257 7.47 2.26 13.18
C VAL A 257 7.48 3.78 12.97
N PRO A 258 6.48 4.53 13.50
CA PRO A 258 6.48 5.98 13.40
C PRO A 258 7.75 6.58 14.01
N GLY A 259 8.32 7.60 13.36
CA GLY A 259 9.37 8.42 13.97
C GLY A 259 8.81 9.31 15.08
N ASP A 260 9.67 9.72 16.03
CA ASP A 260 9.34 10.68 17.10
C ASP A 260 9.62 12.14 16.64
N ASP A 261 9.32 12.41 15.38
CA ASP A 261 9.58 13.72 14.77
C ASP A 261 8.56 14.74 15.27
N ARG A 262 9.04 15.93 15.65
CA ARG A 262 8.16 17.05 15.95
C ARG A 262 7.39 17.44 14.69
N ALA A 263 6.06 17.52 14.80
CA ALA A 263 5.20 18.00 13.72
C ALA A 263 5.64 19.39 13.23
N SER A 264 5.81 19.53 11.92
CA SER A 264 6.10 20.81 11.25
C SER A 264 4.94 21.78 11.37
N SER A 265 5.22 23.08 11.18
CA SER A 265 4.15 24.08 11.13
C SER A 265 3.27 23.90 9.88
N ALA A 266 2.03 24.39 9.94
CA ALA A 266 1.13 24.39 8.80
C ALA A 266 1.73 25.13 7.59
N ASP A 267 2.43 26.24 7.83
CA ASP A 267 3.12 27.03 6.80
C ASP A 267 4.27 26.26 6.15
N ASP A 268 5.05 25.49 6.93
CA ASP A 268 6.13 24.67 6.37
C ASP A 268 5.57 23.57 5.47
N ILE A 269 4.47 22.92 5.89
CA ILE A 269 3.81 21.89 5.07
C ILE A 269 3.18 22.51 3.81
N ALA A 270 2.52 23.68 3.94
CA ALA A 270 1.95 24.41 2.82
C ALA A 270 3.04 24.75 1.77
N LYS A 271 4.16 25.33 2.21
CA LYS A 271 5.31 25.61 1.34
C LYS A 271 5.86 24.35 0.69
N ALA A 272 6.01 23.27 1.45
CA ALA A 272 6.46 22.00 0.88
C ALA A 272 5.51 21.48 -0.22
N VAL A 273 4.20 21.66 -0.05
CA VAL A 273 3.22 21.26 -1.06
C VAL A 273 3.33 22.13 -2.32
N GLU A 274 3.55 23.42 -2.17
CA GLU A 274 3.68 24.35 -3.30
C GLU A 274 5.01 24.19 -4.04
N GLU A 275 6.11 23.98 -3.32
CA GLU A 275 7.48 23.94 -3.86
C GLU A 275 7.85 22.54 -4.38
N TYR A 276 7.40 21.47 -3.71
CA TYR A 276 7.62 20.10 -4.18
C TYR A 276 6.44 19.64 -5.03
N GLY A 277 6.66 19.61 -6.35
CA GLY A 277 5.71 19.09 -7.33
C GLY A 277 5.32 17.62 -7.11
N GLY A 278 4.35 17.15 -7.89
CA GLY A 278 3.84 15.78 -7.80
C GLY A 278 4.89 14.72 -8.14
N PHE A 279 4.81 13.57 -7.48
CA PHE A 279 5.67 12.43 -7.77
C PHE A 279 5.32 11.83 -9.15
N THR A 280 6.33 11.43 -9.91
CA THR A 280 6.16 10.65 -11.15
C THR A 280 7.16 9.51 -11.12
N TYR A 281 6.65 8.28 -11.26
CA TYR A 281 7.50 7.10 -11.28
C TYR A 281 8.00 6.83 -12.70
N ALA A 282 9.31 6.63 -12.82
CA ALA A 282 10.02 6.49 -14.08
C ALA A 282 10.93 5.25 -14.00
N ARG A 283 10.53 4.19 -14.69
CA ARG A 283 11.20 2.88 -14.78
C ARG A 283 11.04 2.34 -16.20
#